data_AF-A0A221NKA3-F1
#
_entry.id   AF-A0A221NKA3-F1
#
_cell.length_a   1.000
_cell.length_b   1.000
_cell.length_c   1.000
_cell.angle_alpha   90.00
_cell.angle_beta   90.00
_cell.angle_gamma   90.00
#
_symmetry.space_group_name_H-M   'P 1'
#
loop_
_entity.id
_entity.type
_entity.pdbx_description
1 polymer ?
#
loop_
_entity_poly.entity_id
_entity_poly.type
_entity_poly.pdbx_seq_one_letter_code
_entity_poly.pdbx_strand_id
1 'polypeptide(L)'
;MQATTVLVEGESDRSAVEALAFRCDHDLAAERVQIIPMGGATSIVHYLERYGPKGADHRLLGLCDAGESKVIARALLHAGVGSGPLEERGFQVCNTDLEDELIRCLGIDAVLDVIRAQGELASFKLLQRQPSLRHRSVEVQLRRFFGGRSGNKIRYAPLLVSALPAGKAPPPLAHLVASFGT
;
A
#
# COMPACT_ATOMS: atom_id res chain seq x y z
N MET A 1 -2.67 20.83 -15.62
CA MET A 1 -2.65 19.42 -15.17
C MET A 1 -3.95 19.13 -14.43
N GLN A 2 -4.62 18.04 -14.80
CA GLN A 2 -5.75 17.49 -14.05
C GLN A 2 -5.26 17.13 -12.64
N ALA A 3 -6.10 17.27 -11.61
CA ALA A 3 -5.73 16.79 -10.28
C ALA A 3 -5.75 15.26 -10.26
N THR A 4 -4.87 14.65 -9.48
CA THR A 4 -4.77 13.19 -9.35
C THR A 4 -5.21 12.77 -7.95
N THR A 5 -6.11 11.80 -7.88
CA THR A 5 -6.49 11.14 -6.63
C THR A 5 -5.98 9.70 -6.65
N VAL A 6 -5.14 9.37 -5.68
CA VAL A 6 -4.63 8.03 -5.43
C VAL A 6 -5.46 7.39 -4.33
N LEU A 7 -6.23 6.35 -4.67
CA LEU A 7 -7.06 5.60 -3.72
C LEU A 7 -6.28 4.41 -3.17
N VAL A 8 -6.18 4.32 -1.85
CA VAL A 8 -5.54 3.20 -1.15
C VAL A 8 -6.47 2.65 -0.08
N GLU A 9 -6.31 1.40 0.33
CA GLU A 9 -7.26 0.75 1.25
C GLU A 9 -7.24 1.36 2.65
N GLY A 10 -6.05 1.59 3.20
CA GLY A 10 -5.88 2.08 4.56
C GLY A 10 -4.76 3.10 4.75
N GLU A 11 -4.66 3.59 5.99
CA GLU A 11 -3.69 4.62 6.38
C GLU A 11 -2.23 4.11 6.31
N SER A 12 -2.02 2.80 6.47
CA SER A 12 -0.70 2.18 6.29
C SER A 12 -0.23 2.28 4.84
N ASP A 13 -1.12 2.04 3.90
CA ASP A 13 -0.80 2.09 2.47
C ASP A 13 -0.51 3.52 2.07
N ARG A 14 -1.32 4.48 2.56
CA ARG A 14 -1.05 5.91 2.38
C ARG A 14 0.34 6.28 2.87
N SER A 15 0.67 5.90 4.11
CA SER A 15 1.97 6.21 4.71
C SER A 15 3.14 5.60 3.90
N ALA A 16 2.96 4.40 3.35
CA ALA A 16 3.96 3.77 2.48
C ALA A 16 4.11 4.49 1.13
N VAL A 17 3.00 4.89 0.50
CA VAL A 17 3.02 5.63 -0.77
C VAL A 17 3.66 7.00 -0.57
N GLU A 18 3.28 7.75 0.46
CA GLU A 18 3.88 9.04 0.80
C GLU A 18 5.39 8.90 1.06
N ALA A 19 5.80 7.88 1.82
CA ALA A 19 7.21 7.62 2.09
C ALA A 19 8.00 7.29 0.81
N LEU A 20 7.44 6.51 -0.13
CA LEU A 20 8.14 6.21 -1.38
C LEU A 20 8.16 7.42 -2.32
N ALA A 21 7.06 8.18 -2.43
CA ALA A 21 7.02 9.40 -3.22
C ALA A 21 8.09 10.40 -2.75
N PHE A 22 8.19 10.62 -1.44
CA PHE A 22 9.23 11.48 -0.87
C PHE A 22 10.64 11.00 -1.23
N ARG A 23 10.89 9.68 -1.19
CA ARG A 23 12.19 9.10 -1.58
C ARG A 23 12.50 9.21 -3.06
N CYS A 24 11.48 9.37 -3.89
CA CYS A 24 11.60 9.56 -5.33
C CYS A 24 11.53 11.05 -5.72
N ASP A 25 11.69 11.96 -4.75
CA ASP A 25 11.67 13.42 -4.95
C ASP A 25 10.36 13.96 -5.55
N HIS A 26 9.23 13.28 -5.34
CA HIS A 26 7.92 13.80 -5.74
C HIS A 26 7.40 14.86 -4.77
N ASP A 27 6.98 16.00 -5.31
CA ASP A 27 6.23 17.03 -4.57
C ASP A 27 4.75 16.86 -4.89
N LEU A 28 4.06 16.11 -4.03
CA LEU A 28 2.64 15.79 -4.21
C LEU A 28 1.76 17.05 -4.35
N ALA A 29 2.11 18.16 -3.69
CA ALA A 29 1.35 19.39 -3.78
C ALA A 29 1.57 20.08 -5.14
N ALA A 30 2.82 20.18 -5.58
CA ALA A 30 3.15 20.73 -6.89
C ALA A 30 2.59 19.89 -8.04
N GLU A 31 2.57 18.57 -7.88
CA GLU A 31 2.03 17.59 -8.83
C GLU A 31 0.49 17.44 -8.73
N ARG A 32 -0.16 18.12 -7.76
CA ARG A 32 -1.61 18.04 -7.51
C ARG A 32 -2.11 16.61 -7.27
N VAL A 33 -1.28 15.81 -6.59
CA VAL A 33 -1.56 14.43 -6.18
C VAL A 33 -2.06 14.44 -4.74
N GLN A 34 -3.21 13.82 -4.50
CA GLN A 34 -3.70 13.54 -3.15
C GLN A 34 -3.86 12.03 -2.95
N ILE A 35 -3.44 11.53 -1.80
CA ILE A 35 -3.55 10.11 -1.44
C ILE A 35 -4.66 9.97 -0.40
N ILE A 36 -5.69 9.19 -0.74
CA ILE A 36 -6.91 9.04 0.04
C ILE A 36 -7.02 7.59 0.54
N PRO A 37 -6.92 7.36 1.85
CA PRO A 37 -7.19 6.07 2.45
C PRO A 37 -8.70 5.87 2.55
N MET A 38 -9.21 4.81 1.94
CA MET A 38 -10.65 4.58 1.79
C MET A 38 -11.32 4.05 3.06
N GLY A 39 -10.54 3.49 3.99
CA GLY A 39 -11.07 2.78 5.16
C GLY A 39 -11.64 1.41 4.78
N GLY A 40 -11.08 0.78 3.74
CA GLY A 40 -11.51 -0.50 3.18
C GLY A 40 -12.01 -0.40 1.73
N ALA A 41 -11.80 -1.46 0.97
CA ALA A 41 -12.14 -1.53 -0.45
C ALA A 41 -13.64 -1.36 -0.75
N THR A 42 -14.53 -1.69 0.18
CA THR A 42 -15.98 -1.53 0.02
C THR A 42 -16.43 -0.07 -0.08
N SER A 43 -15.65 0.86 0.45
CA SER A 43 -15.92 2.30 0.39
C SER A 43 -15.60 2.93 -0.98
N ILE A 44 -14.97 2.19 -1.89
CA ILE A 44 -14.48 2.73 -3.17
C ILE A 44 -15.56 3.46 -3.98
N VAL A 45 -16.80 2.97 -3.97
CA VAL A 45 -17.90 3.56 -4.76
C VAL A 45 -18.11 5.03 -4.39
N HIS A 46 -18.08 5.36 -3.10
CA HIS A 46 -18.21 6.73 -2.61
C HIS A 46 -17.10 7.64 -3.14
N TYR A 47 -15.87 7.14 -3.16
CA TYR A 47 -14.71 7.90 -3.64
C TYR A 47 -14.70 8.05 -5.16
N LEU A 48 -15.19 7.05 -5.90
CA LEU A 48 -15.35 7.15 -7.35
C LEU A 48 -16.47 8.10 -7.75
N GLU A 49 -17.56 8.18 -6.99
CA GLU A 49 -18.60 9.20 -7.20
C GLU A 49 -18.07 10.61 -6.97
N ARG A 50 -17.21 10.77 -5.96
CA ARG A 50 -16.64 12.07 -5.61
C ARG A 50 -15.54 12.53 -6.57
N TYR A 51 -14.60 11.64 -6.92
CA TYR A 51 -13.38 12.00 -7.65
C TYR A 51 -13.34 11.48 -9.08
N GLY A 52 -14.19 10.52 -9.45
CA GLY A 52 -14.22 9.98 -10.80
C GLY A 52 -14.94 10.86 -11.82
N PRO A 53 -15.21 10.33 -13.02
CA PRO A 53 -15.69 11.11 -14.17
C PRO A 53 -17.01 11.86 -13.96
N LYS A 54 -17.85 11.39 -13.04
CA LYS A 54 -19.14 12.01 -12.70
C LYS A 54 -19.06 13.03 -11.57
N GLY A 55 -17.91 13.11 -10.89
CA GLY A 55 -17.67 14.00 -9.76
C GLY A 55 -16.68 15.10 -10.14
N ALA A 56 -15.55 15.15 -9.42
CA ALA A 56 -14.49 16.11 -9.67
C ALA A 56 -13.65 15.83 -10.94
N ASP A 57 -13.88 14.69 -11.61
CA ASP A 57 -13.16 14.26 -12.81
C ASP A 57 -11.64 14.36 -12.62
N HIS A 58 -11.13 13.77 -11.54
CA HIS A 58 -9.71 13.63 -11.28
C HIS A 58 -9.15 12.44 -12.06
N ARG A 59 -7.85 12.48 -12.36
CA ARG A 59 -7.13 11.28 -12.76
C ARG A 59 -7.10 10.33 -11.56
N LEU A 60 -7.61 9.13 -11.75
CA LEU A 60 -7.67 8.13 -10.69
C LEU A 60 -6.50 7.16 -10.81
N LEU A 61 -5.80 6.98 -9.68
CA LEU A 61 -4.81 5.93 -9.49
C LEU A 61 -5.18 5.15 -8.22
N GLY A 62 -4.60 3.98 -8.02
CA GLY A 62 -4.76 3.30 -6.75
C GLY A 62 -3.87 2.10 -6.51
N LEU A 63 -3.92 1.62 -5.27
CA LEU A 63 -3.30 0.39 -4.81
C LEU A 63 -4.35 -0.43 -4.07
N CYS A 64 -4.49 -1.71 -4.43
CA CYS A 64 -5.36 -2.63 -3.70
C CYS A 64 -4.76 -4.03 -3.60
N ASP A 65 -5.32 -4.83 -2.71
CA ASP A 65 -4.93 -6.21 -2.52
C ASP A 65 -5.57 -7.12 -3.59
N ALA A 66 -4.93 -8.24 -3.92
CA ALA A 66 -5.46 -9.20 -4.89
C ALA A 66 -6.86 -9.70 -4.51
N GLY A 67 -7.14 -9.84 -3.21
CA GLY A 67 -8.45 -10.21 -2.68
C GLY A 67 -9.56 -9.23 -3.07
N GLU A 68 -9.23 -7.95 -3.19
CA GLU A 68 -10.18 -6.86 -3.45
C GLU A 68 -10.26 -6.47 -4.93
N SER A 69 -9.31 -6.94 -5.75
CA SER A 69 -9.21 -6.64 -7.19
C SER A 69 -10.55 -6.72 -7.95
N LYS A 70 -11.36 -7.76 -7.71
CA LYS A 70 -12.66 -7.94 -8.38
C LYS A 70 -13.69 -6.88 -7.98
N VAL A 71 -13.69 -6.49 -6.70
CA VAL A 71 -14.60 -5.45 -6.17
C VAL A 71 -14.23 -4.11 -6.77
N ILE A 72 -12.93 -3.77 -6.76
CA ILE A 72 -12.38 -2.55 -7.36
C ILE A 72 -12.67 -2.48 -8.86
N ALA A 73 -12.37 -3.56 -9.60
CA ALA A 73 -12.59 -3.63 -11.04
C ALA A 73 -14.07 -3.42 -11.41
N ARG A 74 -14.99 -3.98 -10.62
CA ARG A 74 -16.43 -3.78 -10.79
C ARG A 74 -16.82 -2.34 -10.49
N ALA A 75 -16.34 -1.75 -9.41
CA ALA A 75 -16.67 -0.37 -9.05
C ALA A 75 -16.20 0.63 -10.13
N LEU A 76 -14.98 0.46 -10.64
CA LEU A 76 -14.43 1.29 -11.73
C LEU A 76 -15.27 1.21 -13.00
N LEU A 77 -15.73 0.01 -13.37
CA LEU A 77 -16.62 -0.18 -14.51
C LEU A 77 -17.93 0.60 -14.35
N HIS A 78 -18.57 0.53 -13.17
CA HIS A 78 -19.83 1.23 -12.89
C HIS A 78 -19.65 2.76 -12.83
N ALA A 79 -18.48 3.21 -12.39
CA ALA A 79 -18.12 4.63 -12.35
C ALA A 79 -17.80 5.22 -13.74
N GLY A 80 -17.66 4.38 -14.78
CA GLY A 80 -17.36 4.80 -16.14
C GLY A 80 -15.87 5.00 -16.42
N VAL A 81 -14.97 4.45 -15.59
CA VAL A 81 -13.51 4.51 -15.78
C VAL A 81 -13.03 3.54 -16.89
N GLY A 82 -13.89 2.60 -17.29
CA GLY A 82 -13.64 1.65 -18.38
C GLY A 82 -13.50 0.20 -17.92
N SER A 83 -13.40 -0.69 -18.89
CA SER A 83 -13.14 -2.13 -18.72
C SER A 83 -11.67 -2.47 -19.01
N GLY A 84 -11.23 -3.65 -18.60
CA GLY A 84 -9.86 -4.13 -18.83
C GLY A 84 -9.13 -4.48 -17.53
N PRO A 85 -7.83 -4.81 -17.62
CA PRO A 85 -6.94 -4.97 -16.47
C PRO A 85 -6.98 -3.75 -15.53
N LEU A 86 -6.69 -3.94 -14.25
CA LEU A 86 -6.71 -2.83 -13.28
C LEU A 86 -5.56 -1.86 -13.52
N GLU A 87 -4.42 -2.40 -13.92
CA GLU A 87 -3.17 -1.70 -14.17
C GLU A 87 -3.33 -0.69 -15.31
N GLU A 88 -4.02 -1.09 -16.37
CA GLU A 88 -4.38 -0.21 -17.51
C GLU A 88 -5.34 0.91 -17.10
N ARG A 89 -6.07 0.72 -16.00
CA ARG A 89 -7.01 1.70 -15.42
C ARG A 89 -6.39 2.51 -14.28
N GLY A 90 -5.07 2.41 -14.08
CA GLY A 90 -4.33 3.17 -13.07
C GLY A 90 -4.26 2.52 -11.69
N PHE A 91 -4.74 1.29 -11.52
CA PHE A 91 -4.76 0.58 -10.24
C PHE A 91 -3.73 -0.55 -10.22
N GLN A 92 -2.79 -0.46 -9.28
CA GLN A 92 -1.80 -1.49 -9.03
C GLN A 92 -2.33 -2.49 -8.00
N VAL A 93 -1.95 -3.77 -8.16
CA VAL A 93 -2.48 -4.86 -7.31
C VAL A 93 -1.33 -5.55 -6.57
N CYS A 94 -1.40 -5.55 -5.24
CA CYS A 94 -0.52 -6.35 -4.39
C CYS A 94 -0.89 -7.84 -4.49
N ASN A 95 0.08 -8.73 -4.44
CA ASN A 95 -0.16 -10.17 -4.49
C ASN A 95 -0.97 -10.68 -3.30
N THR A 96 -0.64 -10.25 -2.07
CA THR A 96 -1.46 -10.53 -0.88
C THR A 96 -1.88 -9.26 -0.18
N ASP A 97 -0.92 -8.51 0.34
CA ASP A 97 -1.08 -7.18 0.89
C ASP A 97 0.24 -6.42 0.75
N LEU A 98 0.22 -5.11 1.00
CA LEU A 98 1.43 -4.28 0.87
C LEU A 98 2.52 -4.72 1.86
N GLU A 99 2.17 -5.22 3.05
CA GLU A 99 3.18 -5.72 3.98
C GLU A 99 3.90 -6.97 3.47
N ASP A 100 3.18 -7.90 2.83
CA ASP A 100 3.79 -9.07 2.18
C ASP A 100 4.77 -8.66 1.08
N GLU A 101 4.38 -7.70 0.24
CA GLU A 101 5.23 -7.16 -0.82
C GLU A 101 6.52 -6.54 -0.25
N LEU A 102 6.40 -5.71 0.79
CA LEU A 102 7.54 -5.08 1.46
C LEU A 102 8.46 -6.10 2.13
N ILE A 103 7.90 -7.11 2.82
CA ILE A 103 8.70 -8.17 3.45
C ILE A 103 9.45 -8.99 2.40
N ARG A 104 8.80 -9.39 1.31
CA ARG A 104 9.42 -10.13 0.21
C ARG A 104 10.54 -9.34 -0.45
N CYS A 105 10.34 -8.03 -0.64
CA CYS A 105 11.31 -7.18 -1.32
C CYS A 105 12.53 -6.86 -0.44
N LEU A 106 12.32 -6.59 0.85
CA LEU A 106 13.40 -6.35 1.81
C LEU A 106 14.16 -7.62 2.19
N GLY A 107 13.45 -8.74 2.30
CA GLY A 107 13.96 -9.95 2.94
C GLY A 107 13.85 -9.89 4.47
N ILE A 108 13.83 -11.08 5.09
CA ILE A 108 13.58 -11.26 6.53
C ILE A 108 14.58 -10.48 7.38
N ASP A 109 15.88 -10.56 7.07
CA ASP A 109 16.92 -9.98 7.92
C ASP A 109 16.81 -8.45 8.01
N ALA A 110 16.61 -7.78 6.88
CA ALA A 110 16.41 -6.34 6.84
C ALA A 110 15.15 -5.91 7.61
N VAL A 111 14.06 -6.69 7.51
CA VAL A 111 12.84 -6.44 8.29
C VAL A 111 13.10 -6.60 9.80
N LEU A 112 13.86 -7.61 10.21
CA LEU A 112 14.24 -7.80 11.61
C LEU A 112 15.15 -6.68 12.13
N ASP A 113 16.01 -6.13 11.27
CA ASP A 113 16.85 -4.98 11.60
C ASP A 113 16.00 -3.72 11.84
N VAL A 114 14.97 -3.49 11.01
CA VAL A 114 13.98 -2.41 11.24
C VAL A 114 13.28 -2.59 12.59
N ILE A 115 12.79 -3.80 12.89
CA ILE A 115 12.15 -4.10 14.18
C ILE A 115 13.13 -3.90 15.36
N ARG A 116 14.40 -4.28 15.19
CA ARG A 116 15.45 -4.06 16.20
C ARG A 116 15.70 -2.58 16.44
N ALA A 117 15.78 -1.78 15.37
CA ALA A 117 15.95 -0.33 15.47
C ALA A 117 14.77 0.35 16.19
N GLN A 118 13.57 -0.23 16.11
CA GLN A 118 12.40 0.22 16.88
C GLN A 118 12.36 -0.31 18.33
N GLY A 119 13.37 -1.07 18.76
CA GLY A 119 13.43 -1.67 20.10
C GLY A 119 12.47 -2.83 20.32
N GLU A 120 11.83 -3.36 19.27
CA GLU A 120 10.74 -4.32 19.40
C GLU A 120 11.13 -5.78 19.09
N LEU A 121 12.42 -6.07 18.92
CA LEU A 121 12.88 -7.44 18.62
C LEU A 121 12.49 -8.44 19.71
N ALA A 122 12.48 -8.03 20.98
CA ALA A 122 12.01 -8.88 22.08
C ALA A 122 10.50 -9.18 21.97
N SER A 123 9.69 -8.19 21.58
CA SER A 123 8.25 -8.38 21.31
C SER A 123 8.02 -9.35 20.16
N PHE A 124 8.81 -9.24 19.08
CA PHE A 124 8.73 -10.18 17.96
C PHE A 124 9.08 -11.60 18.40
N LYS A 125 10.19 -11.81 19.12
CA LYS A 125 10.58 -13.13 19.64
C LYS A 125 9.53 -13.74 20.56
N LEU A 126 8.81 -12.93 21.35
CA LEU A 126 7.70 -13.40 22.17
C LEU A 126 6.52 -13.88 21.31
N LEU A 127 6.18 -13.13 20.26
CA LEU A 127 5.15 -13.51 19.29
C LEU A 127 5.49 -14.84 18.59
N GLN A 128 6.76 -15.07 18.25
CA GLN A 128 7.20 -16.34 17.64
C GLN A 128 6.96 -17.56 18.53
N ARG A 129 6.87 -17.40 19.85
CA ARG A 129 6.62 -18.50 20.79
C ARG A 129 5.14 -18.89 20.86
N GLN A 130 4.22 -18.09 20.30
CA GLN A 130 2.79 -18.36 20.37
C GLN A 130 2.44 -19.67 19.63
N PRO A 131 1.57 -20.54 20.19
CA PRO A 131 1.22 -21.82 19.57
C PRO A 131 0.70 -21.73 18.14
N SER A 132 -0.06 -20.68 17.82
CA SER A 132 -0.60 -20.43 16.48
C SER A 132 0.45 -20.01 15.45
N LEU A 133 1.66 -19.63 15.89
CA LEU A 133 2.68 -19.01 15.06
C LEU A 133 4.03 -19.75 15.05
N ARG A 134 4.38 -20.48 16.11
CA ARG A 134 5.71 -21.08 16.29
C ARG A 134 6.16 -22.07 15.21
N HIS A 135 5.21 -22.62 14.46
CA HIS A 135 5.46 -23.55 13.34
C HIS A 135 5.16 -22.92 11.97
N ARG A 136 4.78 -21.63 11.94
CA ARG A 136 4.59 -20.88 10.70
C ARG A 136 5.93 -20.33 10.22
N SER A 137 6.00 -19.97 8.94
CA SER A 137 7.18 -19.31 8.38
C SER A 137 7.39 -17.93 9.03
N VAL A 138 8.61 -17.40 8.92
CA VAL A 138 8.96 -16.11 9.54
C VAL A 138 8.18 -14.97 8.87
N GLU A 139 7.90 -15.05 7.58
CA GLU A 139 7.09 -14.09 6.83
C GLU A 139 5.68 -14.00 7.42
N VAL A 140 5.04 -15.14 7.69
CA VAL A 140 3.71 -15.17 8.33
C VAL A 140 3.77 -14.58 9.75
N GLN A 141 4.84 -14.86 10.49
CA GLN A 141 5.04 -14.27 11.83
C GLN A 141 5.24 -12.75 11.77
N LEU A 142 6.01 -12.25 10.80
CA LEU A 142 6.24 -10.83 10.56
C LEU A 142 4.95 -10.11 10.16
N ARG A 143 4.19 -10.66 9.20
CA ARG A 143 2.87 -10.14 8.84
C ARG A 143 1.93 -10.09 10.03
N ARG A 144 1.94 -11.14 10.87
CA ARG A 144 1.16 -11.14 12.11
C ARG A 144 1.67 -10.12 13.13
N PHE A 145 2.97 -9.84 13.20
CA PHE A 145 3.54 -8.83 14.07
C PHE A 145 3.11 -7.41 13.66
N PHE A 146 3.09 -7.12 12.35
CA PHE A 146 2.62 -5.84 11.84
C PHE A 146 1.11 -5.67 11.94
N GLY A 147 0.32 -6.71 11.64
CA GLY A 147 -1.14 -6.67 11.71
C GLY A 147 -1.74 -6.94 13.10
N GLY A 148 -0.95 -7.44 14.05
CA GLY A 148 -1.45 -7.97 15.32
C GLY A 148 -1.68 -6.93 16.42
N ARG A 149 -1.13 -5.73 16.28
CA ARG A 149 -1.32 -4.61 17.22
C ARG A 149 -1.91 -3.43 16.47
N SER A 150 -2.87 -2.75 17.12
CA SER A 150 -3.45 -1.53 16.57
C SER A 150 -2.36 -0.51 16.25
N GLY A 151 -2.41 0.10 15.06
CA GLY A 151 -1.46 1.11 14.61
C GLY A 151 -0.10 0.61 14.12
N ASN A 152 0.26 -0.68 14.31
CA ASN A 152 1.58 -1.17 13.88
C ASN A 152 1.76 -1.11 12.37
N LYS A 153 0.74 -1.45 11.58
CA LYS A 153 0.79 -1.33 10.10
C LYS A 153 1.15 0.09 9.67
N ILE A 154 0.48 1.10 10.26
CA ILE A 154 0.71 2.53 9.96
C ILE A 154 2.12 2.94 10.36
N ARG A 155 2.57 2.53 11.57
CA ARG A 155 3.91 2.86 12.07
C ARG A 155 5.02 2.24 11.23
N TYR A 156 4.88 0.97 10.83
CA TYR A 156 5.96 0.22 10.18
C TYR A 156 5.99 0.42 8.66
N ALA A 157 4.86 0.73 8.01
CA ALA A 157 4.79 1.00 6.58
C ALA A 157 5.91 1.96 6.08
N PRO A 158 6.04 3.20 6.59
CA PRO A 158 7.08 4.12 6.12
C PRO A 158 8.50 3.67 6.52
N LEU A 159 8.66 2.94 7.63
CA LEU A 159 9.97 2.42 8.08
C LEU A 159 10.49 1.32 7.15
N LEU A 160 9.61 0.39 6.76
CA LEU A 160 9.93 -0.64 5.79
C LEU A 160 10.25 -0.02 4.42
N VAL A 161 9.45 0.97 3.99
CA VAL A 161 9.72 1.70 2.76
C VAL A 161 11.07 2.41 2.81
N SER A 162 11.43 3.04 3.94
CA SER A 162 12.72 3.72 4.11
C SER A 162 13.91 2.76 4.07
N ALA A 163 13.72 1.51 4.47
CA ALA A 163 14.75 0.48 4.46
C ALA A 163 14.98 -0.15 3.08
N LEU A 164 14.09 0.07 2.09
CA LEU A 164 14.24 -0.51 0.76
C LEU A 164 15.50 0.06 0.07
N PRO A 165 16.34 -0.78 -0.56
CA PRO A 165 17.41 -0.28 -1.41
C PRO A 165 16.86 0.61 -2.55
N ALA A 166 17.66 1.56 -3.02
CA ALA A 166 17.27 2.44 -4.12
C ALA A 166 16.87 1.62 -5.36
N GLY A 167 15.73 1.95 -5.97
CA GLY A 167 15.19 1.23 -7.13
C GLY A 167 14.70 -0.19 -6.85
N LYS A 168 14.56 -0.59 -5.59
CA LYS A 168 14.07 -1.91 -5.17
C LYS A 168 12.75 -1.82 -4.42
N ALA A 169 11.87 -0.89 -4.78
CA ALA A 169 10.50 -0.92 -4.27
C ALA A 169 9.72 -2.07 -4.91
N PRO A 170 8.75 -2.67 -4.19
CA PRO A 170 7.92 -3.72 -4.79
C PRO A 170 7.16 -3.16 -6.00
N PRO A 171 6.99 -3.93 -7.09
CA PRO A 171 6.46 -3.42 -8.35
C PRO A 171 5.13 -2.65 -8.24
N PRO A 172 4.11 -3.12 -7.47
CA PRO A 172 2.86 -2.39 -7.34
C PRO A 172 3.04 -0.98 -6.78
N LEU A 173 3.90 -0.83 -5.76
CA LEU A 173 4.17 0.46 -5.13
C LEU A 173 5.04 1.35 -6.05
N ALA A 174 6.05 0.76 -6.70
CA ALA A 174 6.95 1.47 -7.61
C ALA A 174 6.21 2.04 -8.83
N HIS A 175 5.38 1.21 -9.47
CA HIS A 175 4.58 1.63 -10.63
C HIS A 175 3.57 2.71 -10.27
N LEU A 176 2.96 2.62 -9.08
CA LEU A 176 2.02 3.63 -8.62
C LEU A 176 2.69 5.00 -8.47
N VAL A 177 3.82 5.07 -7.75
CA VAL A 177 4.54 6.34 -7.55
C VAL A 177 5.10 6.88 -8.86
N ALA A 178 5.64 6.02 -9.73
CA ALA A 178 6.10 6.44 -11.06
C ALA A 178 4.99 7.03 -11.93
N SER A 179 3.72 6.73 -11.65
CA SER A 179 2.58 7.27 -12.37
C SER A 179 2.19 8.69 -11.94
N PHE A 180 2.81 9.29 -10.92
CA PHE A 180 2.44 10.64 -10.44
C PHE A 180 2.83 11.74 -11.44
N GLY A 181 3.99 11.62 -12.08
CA GLY A 181 4.54 12.64 -12.99
C GLY A 181 4.10 12.55 -14.47
N THR A 182 3.21 11.62 -14.83
CA THR A 182 2.62 11.50 -16.18
C THR A 182 1.31 12.28 -16.31
#